data_AF-A0A165MRL6-F1
#
_entry.id   AF-A0A165MRL6-F1
#
_cell.length_a   1.000
_cell.length_b   1.000
_cell.length_c   1.000
_cell.angle_alpha   90.00
_cell.angle_beta   90.00
_cell.angle_gamma   90.00
#
_symmetry.space_group_name_H-M   'P 1'
#
loop_
_entity.id
_entity.type
_entity.pdbx_description
1 polymer ?
#
loop_
_entity_poly.entity_id
_entity_poly.type
_entity_poly.pdbx_seq_one_letter_code
_entity_poly.pdbx_strand_id
1 'polypeptide(L)'
;MSDSITWDVHKAWAANCSLPMSSQPPSDWFNSENPDPFNMLPPLMIPSTYEPGLGLMLACAAGLAWALYDHLITFPAEVRLVWQRRICIGSGLFGIVRYFGILCLLNLLATVRQGVQTGTSFSGPPRAYGFSIRCHGIDIVLQGEPDIETSFFAPLWFIVFWTIDIMLQMRIYALYRNNRLAIFNGAMFILGVVAMLTLTYVFSPLTCGKGTLVPGQCPGGIDVALKTVPAFWIPALAFELWLAALALHKLTRSVLRKNLLSTMVHDSIKYFALIAIGISAHLALSFYNVGDYAIPCVLGLYATCEDS
;
A
#
# COMPACT_ATOMS: atom_id res chain seq x y z
N MET A 1 -41.23 -28.78 23.43
CA MET A 1 -42.06 -28.27 22.32
C MET A 1 -41.33 -27.05 21.74
N SER A 2 -40.26 -27.34 21.02
CA SER A 2 -39.31 -26.40 20.39
C SER A 2 -38.32 -27.34 19.72
N ASP A 3 -38.44 -27.52 18.40
CA ASP A 3 -37.42 -28.06 17.48
C ASP A 3 -38.11 -28.58 16.21
N SER A 4 -38.57 -27.68 15.31
CA SER A 4 -39.00 -28.11 13.96
C SER A 4 -39.09 -27.04 12.86
N ILE A 5 -38.46 -25.85 12.97
CA ILE A 5 -38.68 -24.76 11.99
C ILE A 5 -37.45 -24.44 11.09
N THR A 6 -36.28 -25.03 11.31
CA THR A 6 -35.06 -24.60 10.61
C THR A 6 -34.70 -25.38 9.34
N TRP A 7 -35.45 -26.40 8.93
CA TRP A 7 -35.04 -27.29 7.82
C TRP A 7 -35.65 -27.00 6.44
N ASP A 8 -36.60 -26.07 6.30
CA ASP A 8 -37.31 -25.85 5.02
C ASP A 8 -36.73 -24.73 4.15
N VAL A 9 -35.94 -23.80 4.71
CA VAL A 9 -35.41 -22.65 3.94
C VAL A 9 -34.34 -23.08 2.93
N HIS A 10 -33.48 -24.04 3.29
CA HIS A 10 -32.42 -24.51 2.38
C HIS A 10 -32.94 -25.36 1.22
N LYS A 11 -34.07 -26.07 1.37
CA LYS A 11 -34.67 -26.84 0.26
C LYS A 11 -35.45 -25.94 -0.70
N ALA A 12 -36.09 -24.89 -0.20
CA ALA A 12 -36.75 -23.90 -1.05
C ALA A 12 -35.75 -23.12 -1.92
N TRP A 13 -34.53 -22.85 -1.41
CA TRP A 13 -33.51 -22.15 -2.17
C TRP A 13 -32.86 -23.02 -3.25
N ALA A 14 -32.60 -24.29 -2.97
CA ALA A 14 -32.02 -25.23 -3.94
C ALA A 14 -32.98 -25.57 -5.11
N ALA A 15 -34.29 -25.46 -4.92
CA ALA A 15 -35.28 -25.74 -5.96
C ALA A 15 -35.43 -24.60 -6.99
N ASN A 16 -34.96 -23.39 -6.69
CA ASN A 16 -35.19 -22.20 -7.51
C ASN A 16 -34.05 -21.88 -8.50
N CYS A 17 -32.92 -22.58 -8.42
CA CYS A 17 -31.74 -22.35 -9.27
C CYS A 17 -31.70 -23.24 -10.54
N SER A 18 -32.70 -24.10 -10.75
CA SER A 18 -32.77 -25.02 -11.89
C SER A 18 -33.88 -24.69 -12.90
N LEU A 19 -34.60 -23.58 -12.72
CA LEU A 19 -35.65 -23.15 -13.64
C LEU A 19 -35.10 -22.18 -14.70
N PRO A 20 -35.50 -22.34 -15.98
CA PRO A 20 -35.16 -21.40 -17.04
C PRO A 20 -35.72 -20.01 -16.73
N MET A 21 -34.94 -18.97 -17.04
CA MET A 21 -35.16 -17.55 -16.71
C MET A 21 -36.52 -16.99 -17.17
N SER A 22 -37.26 -17.70 -18.01
CA SER A 22 -38.59 -17.33 -18.51
C SER A 22 -39.75 -17.65 -17.56
N SER A 23 -39.52 -18.30 -16.40
CA SER A 23 -40.59 -18.70 -15.46
C SER A 23 -40.51 -18.05 -14.08
N GLN A 24 -39.72 -17.00 -13.89
CA GLN A 24 -39.76 -16.24 -12.64
C GLN A 24 -41.04 -15.37 -12.59
N PRO A 25 -41.79 -15.39 -11.48
CA PRO A 25 -42.98 -14.56 -11.35
C PRO A 25 -42.60 -13.07 -11.33
N PRO A 26 -43.45 -12.19 -11.89
CA PRO A 26 -43.22 -10.75 -11.88
C PRO A 26 -43.09 -10.22 -10.45
N SER A 27 -42.08 -9.37 -10.23
CA SER A 27 -41.63 -8.84 -8.93
C SER A 27 -42.61 -7.89 -8.22
N ASP A 28 -43.87 -7.84 -8.64
CA ASP A 28 -44.84 -6.83 -8.21
C ASP A 28 -45.53 -7.16 -6.87
N TRP A 29 -45.23 -8.31 -6.26
CA TRP A 29 -45.92 -8.79 -5.06
C TRP A 29 -45.37 -8.28 -3.72
N PHE A 30 -44.31 -7.46 -3.71
CA PHE A 30 -43.73 -6.94 -2.45
C PHE A 30 -44.23 -5.54 -2.04
N ASN A 31 -45.34 -5.06 -2.63
CA ASN A 31 -45.92 -3.75 -2.35
C ASN A 31 -47.37 -3.85 -1.83
N SER A 32 -47.64 -4.63 -0.78
CA SER A 32 -48.90 -4.49 -0.06
C SER A 32 -48.70 -4.39 1.46
N GLU A 33 -48.78 -3.15 1.92
CA GLU A 33 -49.59 -2.73 3.07
C GLU A 33 -49.57 -3.63 4.31
N ASN A 34 -48.53 -3.48 5.14
CA ASN A 34 -48.70 -3.63 6.59
C ASN A 34 -47.76 -2.65 7.31
N PRO A 35 -48.25 -1.52 7.83
CA PRO A 35 -47.42 -0.58 8.56
C PRO A 35 -47.17 -1.11 9.97
N ASP A 36 -46.03 -1.79 10.16
CA ASP A 36 -45.56 -2.15 11.50
C ASP A 36 -45.32 -0.86 12.32
N PRO A 37 -45.99 -0.69 13.48
CA PRO A 37 -45.90 0.54 14.29
C PRO A 37 -44.54 0.73 14.98
N PHE A 38 -43.62 -0.22 14.87
CA PHE A 38 -42.25 -0.10 15.38
C PHE A 38 -41.25 0.49 14.37
N ASN A 39 -41.66 0.77 13.13
CA ASN A 39 -40.84 1.46 12.13
C ASN A 39 -40.92 3.00 12.19
N MET A 40 -41.49 3.58 13.27
CA MET A 40 -41.61 5.03 13.44
C MET A 40 -40.43 5.70 14.16
N LEU A 41 -39.41 4.96 14.60
CA LEU A 41 -38.17 5.61 15.00
C LEU A 41 -37.42 5.99 13.72
N PRO A 42 -37.19 7.30 13.45
CA PRO A 42 -36.38 7.69 12.31
C PRO A 42 -35.07 6.92 12.44
N PRO A 43 -34.61 6.21 11.39
CA PRO A 43 -33.35 5.51 11.45
C PRO A 43 -32.33 6.50 11.96
N LEU A 44 -31.68 6.15 13.07
CA LEU A 44 -30.62 6.97 13.65
C LEU A 44 -29.60 7.15 12.52
N MET A 45 -29.65 8.31 11.84
CA MET A 45 -28.65 8.72 10.87
C MET A 45 -27.38 8.95 11.67
N ILE A 46 -26.69 7.86 12.00
CA ILE A 46 -25.26 7.92 12.24
C ILE A 46 -24.73 8.37 10.88
N PRO A 47 -24.13 9.56 10.76
CA PRO A 47 -23.60 10.03 9.49
C PRO A 47 -22.58 8.97 9.06
N SER A 48 -22.92 8.19 8.03
CA SER A 48 -22.01 7.24 7.38
C SER A 48 -20.90 7.95 6.61
N THR A 49 -20.77 9.27 6.79
CA THR A 49 -19.92 10.19 6.06
C THR A 49 -18.57 10.40 6.76
N TYR A 50 -17.99 9.35 7.34
CA TYR A 50 -16.53 9.35 7.45
C TYR A 50 -16.00 9.03 6.05
N GLU A 51 -15.87 10.09 5.24
CA GLU A 51 -15.13 10.06 3.99
C GLU A 51 -13.72 9.52 4.30
N PRO A 52 -13.39 8.27 3.92
CA PRO A 52 -12.11 7.65 4.29
C PRO A 52 -10.90 8.46 3.79
N GLY A 53 -11.10 9.31 2.77
CA GLY A 53 -10.10 10.26 2.29
C GLY A 53 -9.72 11.36 3.29
N LEU A 54 -10.67 11.86 4.08
CA LEU A 54 -10.41 12.98 5.00
C LEU A 54 -9.45 12.58 6.14
N GLY A 55 -9.62 11.38 6.68
CA GLY A 55 -8.73 10.86 7.73
C GLY A 55 -7.29 10.75 7.25
N LEU A 56 -7.09 10.21 6.04
CA LEU A 56 -5.77 10.10 5.42
C LEU A 56 -5.15 11.47 5.15
N MET A 57 -5.93 12.43 4.64
CA MET A 57 -5.47 13.81 4.43
C MET A 57 -4.98 14.47 5.71
N LEU A 58 -5.78 14.39 6.78
CA LEU A 58 -5.43 14.97 8.07
C LEU A 58 -4.17 14.32 8.64
N ALA A 59 -4.04 12.99 8.52
CA ALA A 59 -2.83 12.28 8.93
C ALA A 59 -1.59 12.72 8.13
N CYS A 60 -1.71 12.86 6.81
CA CYS A 60 -0.61 13.32 5.95
C CYS A 60 -0.22 14.78 6.25
N ALA A 61 -1.21 15.65 6.42
CA ALA A 61 -0.99 17.05 6.79
C ALA A 61 -0.34 17.18 8.16
N ALA A 62 -0.79 16.40 9.15
CA ALA A 62 -0.18 16.36 10.48
C ALA A 62 1.26 15.83 10.43
N GLY A 63 1.51 14.75 9.67
CA GLY A 63 2.85 14.19 9.47
C GLY A 63 3.80 15.17 8.79
N LEU A 64 3.32 15.89 7.77
CA LEU A 64 4.08 16.95 7.10
C LEU A 64 4.37 18.12 8.03
N ALA A 65 3.36 18.60 8.77
CA ALA A 65 3.53 19.69 9.74
C ALA A 65 4.56 19.32 10.81
N TRP A 66 4.51 18.09 11.32
CA TRP A 66 5.48 17.57 12.27
C TRP A 66 6.89 17.51 11.68
N ALA A 67 7.04 16.97 10.46
CA ALA A 67 8.34 16.89 9.77
C ALA A 67 8.94 18.28 9.49
N LEU A 68 8.11 19.24 9.08
CA LEU A 68 8.53 20.62 8.86
C LEU A 68 8.91 21.31 10.18
N TYR A 69 8.16 21.07 11.25
CA TYR A 69 8.47 21.59 12.58
C TYR A 69 9.83 21.09 13.09
N ASP A 70 10.08 19.78 13.00
CA ASP A 70 11.38 19.19 13.30
C ASP A 70 12.49 19.83 12.45
N HIS A 71 12.23 20.03 11.16
CA HIS A 71 13.17 20.66 10.25
C HIS A 71 13.53 22.09 10.66
N LEU A 72 12.53 22.92 10.97
CA LEU A 72 12.75 24.32 11.35
C LEU A 72 13.58 24.47 12.62
N ILE A 73 13.39 23.58 13.60
CA ILE A 73 14.14 23.63 14.87
C ILE A 73 15.60 23.21 14.68
N THR A 74 15.86 22.20 13.86
CA THR A 74 17.22 21.65 13.68
C THR A 74 18.02 22.37 12.59
N PHE A 75 17.35 23.07 11.68
CA PHE A 75 17.98 23.70 10.51
C PHE A 75 19.20 24.57 10.86
N PRO A 76 19.19 25.43 11.90
CA PRO A 76 20.37 26.23 12.25
C PRO A 76 21.59 25.38 12.64
N ALA A 77 21.35 24.25 13.34
CA ALA A 77 22.40 23.33 13.72
C ALA A 77 22.91 22.53 12.50
N GLU A 78 22.01 22.13 11.61
CA GLU A 78 22.37 21.44 10.36
C GLU A 78 23.26 22.27 9.46
N VAL A 79 22.93 23.56 9.29
CA VAL A 79 23.75 24.47 8.48
C VAL A 79 25.16 24.54 9.03
N ARG A 80 25.32 24.67 10.35
CA ARG A 80 26.64 24.77 11.00
C ARG A 80 27.42 23.45 10.97
N LEU A 81 26.75 22.32 11.18
CA LEU A 81 27.42 21.03 11.37
C LEU A 81 27.63 20.26 10.08
N VAL A 82 26.67 20.33 9.15
CA VAL A 82 26.65 19.51 7.93
C VAL A 82 27.04 20.33 6.71
N TRP A 83 26.42 21.50 6.52
CA TRP A 83 26.53 22.27 5.28
C TRP A 83 27.74 23.21 5.24
N GLN A 84 28.19 23.71 6.38
CA GLN A 84 29.43 24.50 6.47
C GLN A 84 30.70 23.65 6.35
N ARG A 85 30.62 22.33 6.59
CA ARG A 85 31.74 21.41 6.40
C ARG A 85 31.87 21.01 4.92
N ARG A 86 33.06 20.53 4.53
CA ARG A 86 33.26 19.98 3.19
C ARG A 86 32.26 18.85 2.94
N ILE A 87 31.55 18.93 1.82
CA ILE A 87 30.53 17.94 1.42
C ILE A 87 31.21 16.57 1.34
N CYS A 88 30.80 15.68 2.22
CA CYS A 88 31.21 14.28 2.20
C CYS A 88 30.00 13.39 1.88
N ILE A 89 30.24 12.11 1.62
CA ILE A 89 29.18 11.13 1.34
C ILE A 89 28.15 11.11 2.49
N GLY A 90 28.60 11.29 3.73
CA GLY A 90 27.71 11.41 4.89
C GLY A 90 26.77 12.61 4.84
N SER A 91 27.25 13.78 4.39
CA SER A 91 26.40 14.97 4.20
C SER A 91 25.37 14.74 3.09
N GLY A 92 25.76 14.06 2.01
CA GLY A 92 24.85 13.68 0.92
C GLY A 92 23.74 12.75 1.40
N LEU A 93 24.10 11.67 2.10
CA LEU A 93 23.14 10.73 2.70
C LEU A 93 22.20 11.43 3.68
N PHE A 94 22.74 12.31 4.53
CA PHE A 94 21.91 13.12 5.45
C PHE A 94 20.90 13.98 4.70
N GLY A 95 21.35 14.66 3.64
CA GLY A 95 20.49 15.47 2.78
C GLY A 95 19.39 14.65 2.10
N ILE A 96 19.72 13.53 1.47
CA ILE A 96 18.72 12.70 0.81
C ILE A 96 17.65 12.29 1.83
N VAL A 97 18.05 11.75 2.96
CA VAL A 97 17.09 11.14 3.90
C VAL A 97 16.16 12.17 4.51
N ARG A 98 16.69 13.35 4.82
CA ARG A 98 15.91 14.40 5.48
C ARG A 98 14.99 15.13 4.51
N TYR A 99 15.50 15.57 3.37
CA TYR A 99 14.73 16.39 2.44
C TYR A 99 13.83 15.54 1.55
N PHE A 100 14.23 14.31 1.23
CA PHE A 100 13.41 13.42 0.42
C PHE A 100 12.19 12.92 1.17
N GLY A 101 12.28 12.68 2.49
CA GLY A 101 11.09 12.34 3.30
C GLY A 101 10.01 13.43 3.25
N ILE A 102 10.41 14.70 3.30
CA ILE A 102 9.50 15.84 3.14
C ILE A 102 8.89 15.86 1.73
N LEU A 103 9.72 15.62 0.70
CA LEU A 103 9.25 15.54 -0.69
C LEU A 103 8.20 14.43 -0.87
N CYS A 104 8.38 13.27 -0.25
CA CYS A 104 7.42 12.17 -0.29
C CYS A 104 6.11 12.51 0.43
N LEU A 105 6.16 13.18 1.59
CA LEU A 105 4.96 13.62 2.29
C LEU A 105 4.19 14.68 1.49
N LEU A 106 4.90 15.58 0.83
CA LEU A 106 4.30 16.57 -0.08
C LEU A 106 3.64 15.89 -1.28
N ASN A 107 4.32 14.92 -1.89
CA ASN A 107 3.78 14.16 -3.00
C ASN A 107 2.51 13.40 -2.58
N LEU A 108 2.57 12.69 -1.45
CA LEU A 108 1.44 11.97 -0.90
C LEU A 108 0.25 12.90 -0.64
N LEU A 109 0.48 14.06 -0.03
CA LEU A 109 -0.56 15.05 0.21
C LEU A 109 -1.17 15.58 -1.11
N ALA A 110 -0.34 15.79 -2.14
CA ALA A 110 -0.80 16.23 -3.46
C ALA A 110 -1.68 15.16 -4.13
N THR A 111 -1.27 13.89 -4.10
CA THR A 111 -2.04 12.76 -4.65
C THR A 111 -3.38 12.60 -3.96
N VAL A 112 -3.39 12.64 -2.61
CA VAL A 112 -4.65 12.52 -1.84
C VAL A 112 -5.56 13.73 -2.12
N ARG A 113 -4.99 14.94 -2.25
CA ARG A 113 -5.74 16.15 -2.62
C ARG A 113 -6.40 16.04 -3.99
N GLN A 114 -5.65 15.59 -5.00
CA GLN A 114 -6.19 15.38 -6.34
C GLN A 114 -7.38 14.42 -6.30
N GLY A 115 -7.26 13.28 -5.59
CA GLY A 115 -8.32 12.29 -5.47
C GLY A 115 -9.63 12.82 -4.86
N VAL A 116 -9.54 13.71 -3.86
CA VAL A 116 -10.75 14.33 -3.28
C VAL A 116 -11.34 15.41 -4.17
N GLN A 117 -10.53 16.21 -4.86
CA GLN A 117 -11.02 17.30 -5.71
C GLN A 117 -11.77 16.81 -6.94
N THR A 118 -11.37 15.67 -7.50
CA THR A 118 -12.01 15.13 -8.71
C THR A 118 -13.39 14.53 -8.42
N GLY A 119 -13.80 14.39 -7.15
CA GLY A 119 -15.04 13.73 -6.77
C GLY A 119 -15.11 12.27 -7.24
N THR A 120 -14.00 11.75 -7.75
CA THR A 120 -13.83 10.35 -8.04
C THR A 120 -13.55 9.72 -6.69
N SER A 121 -14.60 9.21 -6.05
CA SER A 121 -14.45 8.10 -5.12
C SER A 121 -13.42 7.15 -5.72
N PHE A 122 -12.50 6.64 -4.91
CA PHE A 122 -11.45 5.72 -5.36
C PHE A 122 -11.99 4.47 -6.10
N SER A 123 -13.32 4.27 -6.06
CA SER A 123 -14.12 3.25 -6.74
C SER A 123 -14.76 3.68 -8.06
N GLY A 124 -14.61 4.93 -8.50
CA GLY A 124 -15.16 5.37 -9.79
C GLY A 124 -14.35 4.77 -10.93
N PRO A 125 -14.99 4.22 -11.99
CA PRO A 125 -14.26 3.69 -13.14
C PRO A 125 -13.31 4.77 -13.65
N PRO A 126 -12.04 4.42 -13.95
CA PRO A 126 -11.06 5.38 -14.41
C PRO A 126 -11.70 6.12 -15.58
N ARG A 127 -11.74 7.46 -15.51
CA ARG A 127 -12.17 8.27 -16.64
C ARG A 127 -11.20 7.95 -17.76
N ALA A 128 -11.59 7.01 -18.60
CA ALA A 128 -10.92 6.73 -19.84
C ALA A 128 -11.04 8.01 -20.64
N TYR A 129 -9.97 8.80 -20.69
CA TYR A 129 -9.72 9.67 -21.83
C TYR A 129 -9.48 8.72 -23.02
N GLY A 130 -10.58 8.18 -23.52
CA GLY A 130 -10.61 7.14 -24.53
C GLY A 130 -10.85 7.78 -25.88
N PHE A 131 -9.85 7.75 -26.75
CA PHE A 131 -10.05 7.96 -28.17
C PHE A 131 -10.80 6.73 -28.70
N SER A 132 -12.08 6.89 -29.00
CA SER A 132 -12.92 5.83 -29.57
C SER A 132 -12.87 5.91 -31.09
N ILE A 133 -12.35 4.87 -31.74
CA ILE A 133 -12.48 4.68 -33.20
C ILE A 133 -13.56 3.62 -33.42
N ARG A 134 -14.65 4.02 -34.08
CA ARG A 134 -15.72 3.10 -34.48
C ARG A 134 -15.40 2.48 -35.84
N CYS A 135 -14.99 1.21 -35.83
CA CYS A 135 -14.84 0.42 -37.05
C CYS A 135 -15.88 -0.70 -37.05
N HIS A 136 -16.74 -0.76 -38.08
CA HIS A 136 -17.71 -1.84 -38.30
C HIS A 136 -18.56 -2.25 -37.08
N GLY A 137 -19.09 -1.27 -36.32
CA GLY A 137 -20.00 -1.55 -35.21
C GLY A 137 -19.33 -2.11 -33.94
N ILE A 138 -17.99 -2.13 -33.89
CA ILE A 138 -17.21 -2.43 -32.70
C ILE A 138 -16.54 -1.13 -32.25
N ASP A 139 -16.91 -0.64 -31.06
CA ASP A 139 -16.28 0.54 -30.46
C ASP A 139 -14.98 0.09 -29.75
N ILE A 140 -13.83 0.35 -30.38
CA ILE A 140 -12.52 0.09 -29.77
C ILE A 140 -12.14 1.31 -28.95
N VAL A 141 -12.29 1.22 -27.63
CA VAL A 141 -11.82 2.24 -26.69
C VAL A 141 -10.34 2.00 -26.41
N LEU A 142 -9.47 2.81 -27.02
CA LEU A 142 -8.05 2.85 -26.64
C LEU A 142 -7.95 3.65 -25.34
N GLN A 143 -7.81 2.93 -24.21
CA GLN A 143 -7.59 3.54 -22.90
C GLN A 143 -6.24 4.29 -22.90
N GLY A 144 -6.30 5.57 -22.54
CA GLY A 144 -5.32 6.61 -22.85
C GLY A 144 -3.94 6.47 -22.21
N GLU A 145 -3.07 7.36 -22.70
CA GLU A 145 -1.66 7.52 -22.36
C GLU A 145 -1.38 7.47 -20.86
N PRO A 146 -0.20 6.96 -20.45
CA PRO A 146 0.22 7.08 -19.07
C PRO A 146 0.31 8.57 -18.73
N ASP A 147 -0.55 9.04 -17.83
CA ASP A 147 -0.40 10.37 -17.26
C ASP A 147 1.06 10.53 -16.81
N ILE A 148 1.74 11.56 -17.31
CA ILE A 148 3.16 11.82 -17.06
C ILE A 148 3.45 11.84 -15.54
N GLU A 149 2.44 12.21 -14.74
CA GLU A 149 2.50 12.21 -13.28
C GLU A 149 2.62 10.80 -12.68
N THR A 150 1.80 9.82 -13.07
CA THR A 150 1.86 8.46 -12.49
C THR A 150 3.14 7.73 -12.90
N SER A 151 3.64 7.96 -14.11
CA SER A 151 4.92 7.41 -14.57
C SER A 151 6.14 7.99 -13.84
N PHE A 152 6.08 9.25 -13.41
CA PHE A 152 7.18 9.90 -12.71
C PHE A 152 7.21 9.55 -11.22
N PHE A 153 6.05 9.40 -10.58
CA PHE A 153 5.99 9.13 -9.14
C PHE A 153 6.27 7.68 -8.76
N ALA A 154 5.89 6.70 -9.59
CA ALA A 154 6.20 5.29 -9.35
C ALA A 154 7.70 5.01 -9.07
N PRO A 155 8.67 5.44 -9.91
CA PRO A 155 10.09 5.22 -9.65
C PRO A 155 10.61 5.96 -8.42
N LEU A 156 10.03 7.13 -8.08
CA LEU A 156 10.41 7.87 -6.89
C LEU A 156 10.19 7.05 -5.61
N TRP A 157 9.07 6.34 -5.49
CA TRP A 157 8.80 5.45 -4.35
C TRP A 157 9.85 4.35 -4.21
N PHE A 158 10.28 3.74 -5.31
CA PHE A 158 11.36 2.74 -5.30
C PHE A 158 12.71 3.34 -4.88
N ILE A 159 13.00 4.56 -5.34
CA ILE A 159 14.22 5.28 -4.92
C ILE A 159 14.20 5.53 -3.40
N VAL A 160 13.05 5.91 -2.82
CA VAL A 160 12.92 6.10 -1.35
C VAL A 160 13.24 4.81 -0.64
N PHE A 161 12.56 3.76 -1.07
CA PHE A 161 12.65 2.45 -0.46
C PHE A 161 14.10 1.96 -0.45
N TRP A 162 14.78 1.97 -1.60
CA TRP A 162 16.18 1.56 -1.70
C TRP A 162 17.14 2.49 -0.95
N THR A 163 16.84 3.79 -0.87
CA THR A 163 17.66 4.71 -0.08
C THR A 163 17.65 4.32 1.41
N ILE A 164 16.47 3.97 1.95
CA ILE A 164 16.33 3.52 3.35
C ILE A 164 17.15 2.24 3.57
N ASP A 165 17.09 1.27 2.66
CA ASP A 165 17.89 0.04 2.75
C ASP A 165 19.39 0.30 2.75
N ILE A 166 19.86 1.20 1.87
CA ILE A 166 21.26 1.59 1.79
C ILE A 166 21.71 2.24 3.09
N MET A 167 20.89 3.12 3.69
CA MET A 167 21.20 3.71 4.99
C MET A 167 21.37 2.66 6.08
N LEU A 168 20.47 1.67 6.13
CA LEU A 168 20.49 0.61 7.14
C LEU A 168 21.78 -0.23 7.01
N GLN A 169 22.20 -0.53 5.79
CA GLN A 169 23.47 -1.20 5.52
C GLN A 169 24.67 -0.38 5.97
N MET A 170 24.70 0.92 5.65
CA MET A 170 25.76 1.83 6.07
C MET A 170 25.89 1.89 7.60
N ARG A 171 24.75 1.88 8.31
CA ARG A 171 24.72 1.85 9.78
C ARG A 171 25.28 0.55 10.34
N ILE A 172 24.90 -0.60 9.77
CA ILE A 172 25.42 -1.91 10.19
C ILE A 172 26.90 -2.04 9.87
N TYR A 173 27.35 -1.52 8.72
CA TYR A 173 28.76 -1.47 8.36
C TYR A 173 29.58 -0.69 9.39
N ALA A 174 29.11 0.51 9.77
CA ALA A 174 29.76 1.31 10.80
C ALA A 174 29.81 0.59 12.17
N LEU A 175 28.77 -0.18 12.51
CA LEU A 175 28.67 -0.90 13.78
C LEU A 175 29.58 -2.15 13.86
N TYR A 176 29.72 -2.88 12.76
CA TYR A 176 30.53 -4.11 12.72
C TYR A 176 31.98 -3.88 12.31
N ARG A 177 32.27 -2.78 11.60
CA ARG A 177 33.60 -2.43 11.06
C ARG A 177 34.28 -3.61 10.34
N ASN A 178 33.48 -4.46 9.71
CA ASN A 178 33.93 -5.66 9.02
C ASN A 178 33.53 -5.59 7.54
N ASN A 179 34.53 -5.43 6.68
CA ASN A 179 34.33 -5.30 5.24
C ASN A 179 33.72 -6.56 4.60
N ARG A 180 34.00 -7.76 5.13
CA ARG A 180 33.43 -9.00 4.58
C ARG A 180 31.92 -9.07 4.78
N LEU A 181 31.45 -8.67 5.95
CA LEU A 181 30.03 -8.61 6.26
C LEU A 181 29.32 -7.53 5.43
N ALA A 182 30.00 -6.42 5.16
CA ALA A 182 29.49 -5.35 4.31
C ALA A 182 29.26 -5.84 2.87
N ILE A 183 30.25 -6.54 2.29
CA ILE A 183 30.14 -7.12 0.95
C ILE A 183 29.02 -8.15 0.91
N PHE A 184 28.91 -9.01 1.92
CA PHE A 184 27.83 -9.99 2.01
C PHE A 184 26.45 -9.34 2.07
N ASN A 185 26.26 -8.30 2.91
CA ASN A 185 25.01 -7.57 3.00
C ASN A 185 24.68 -6.83 1.69
N GLY A 186 25.69 -6.24 1.03
CA GLY A 186 25.52 -5.63 -0.28
C GLY A 186 25.08 -6.64 -1.34
N ALA A 187 25.65 -7.85 -1.35
CA ALA A 187 25.24 -8.90 -2.27
C ALA A 187 23.79 -9.37 -2.03
N MET A 188 23.40 -9.55 -0.75
CA MET A 188 22.02 -9.86 -0.36
C MET A 188 21.03 -8.77 -0.78
N PHE A 189 21.43 -7.50 -0.69
CA PHE A 189 20.61 -6.38 -1.15
C PHE A 189 20.40 -6.39 -2.66
N ILE A 190 21.47 -6.55 -3.45
CA ILE A 190 21.36 -6.66 -4.92
C ILE A 190 20.49 -7.86 -5.30
N LEU A 191 20.63 -8.99 -4.61
CA LEU A 191 19.77 -10.15 -4.80
C LEU A 191 18.29 -9.83 -4.50
N GLY A 192 18.02 -9.09 -3.43
CA GLY A 192 16.68 -8.60 -3.09
C GLY A 192 16.08 -7.71 -4.18
N VAL A 193 16.86 -6.74 -4.69
CA VAL A 193 16.45 -5.85 -5.81
C VAL A 193 16.14 -6.66 -7.07
N VAL A 194 17.01 -7.59 -7.44
CA VAL A 194 16.79 -8.48 -8.60
C VAL A 194 15.55 -9.32 -8.41
N ALA A 195 15.32 -9.86 -7.21
CA ALA A 195 14.12 -10.64 -6.91
C ALA A 195 12.85 -9.77 -7.06
N MET A 196 12.83 -8.55 -6.51
CA MET A 196 11.71 -7.62 -6.66
C MET A 196 11.44 -7.25 -8.12
N LEU A 197 12.48 -6.92 -8.88
CA LEU A 197 12.36 -6.61 -10.31
C LEU A 197 11.89 -7.81 -11.12
N THR A 198 12.36 -9.01 -10.79
CA THR A 198 11.94 -10.25 -11.44
C THR A 198 10.47 -10.53 -11.14
N LEU A 199 10.03 -10.38 -9.89
CA LEU A 199 8.61 -10.50 -9.53
C LEU A 199 7.77 -9.49 -10.32
N THR A 200 8.21 -8.23 -10.39
CA THR A 200 7.50 -7.19 -11.15
C THR A 200 7.43 -7.51 -12.64
N TYR A 201 8.54 -7.91 -13.25
CA TYR A 201 8.63 -8.16 -14.69
C TYR A 201 7.96 -9.47 -15.12
N VAL A 202 8.03 -10.53 -14.31
CA VAL A 202 7.45 -11.84 -14.62
C VAL A 202 5.95 -11.87 -14.35
N PHE A 203 5.48 -11.19 -13.30
CA PHE A 203 4.05 -11.15 -12.95
C PHE A 203 3.27 -10.01 -13.62
N SER A 204 3.92 -8.97 -14.16
CA SER A 204 3.24 -7.91 -14.95
C SER A 204 2.55 -8.40 -16.23
N PRO A 205 3.08 -9.33 -17.06
CA PRO A 205 2.36 -9.82 -18.24
C PRO A 205 1.24 -10.80 -17.91
N LEU A 206 1.17 -11.34 -16.68
CA LEU A 206 0.12 -12.27 -16.26
C LEU A 206 -1.18 -11.57 -15.83
N THR A 207 -1.14 -10.26 -15.54
CA THR A 207 -2.29 -9.52 -15.01
C THR A 207 -3.21 -8.95 -16.08
N CYS A 208 -2.77 -8.82 -17.33
CA CYS A 208 -3.67 -8.61 -18.45
C CYS A 208 -2.95 -8.94 -19.75
N GLY A 209 -3.26 -10.11 -20.32
CA GLY A 209 -2.72 -10.50 -21.62
C GLY A 209 -3.04 -9.42 -22.65
N LYS A 210 -2.01 -8.82 -23.24
CA LYS A 210 -2.11 -8.02 -24.45
C LYS A 210 -2.74 -8.89 -25.55
N GLY A 211 -4.08 -8.89 -25.65
CA GLY A 211 -4.77 -9.54 -26.76
C GLY A 211 -6.00 -10.41 -26.43
N THR A 212 -6.52 -10.47 -25.21
CA THR A 212 -7.86 -11.06 -25.03
C THR A 212 -8.91 -10.05 -25.46
N LEU A 213 -9.55 -10.34 -26.60
CA LEU A 213 -10.62 -9.59 -27.27
C LEU A 213 -11.92 -9.42 -26.44
N VAL A 214 -11.92 -9.82 -25.17
CA VAL A 214 -13.07 -9.71 -24.27
C VAL A 214 -12.64 -8.94 -23.02
N PRO A 215 -13.11 -7.69 -22.86
CA PRO A 215 -13.01 -6.97 -21.60
C PRO A 215 -13.67 -7.81 -20.49
N GLY A 216 -12.94 -8.12 -19.42
CA GLY A 216 -13.50 -8.75 -18.20
C GLY A 216 -13.21 -10.23 -17.96
N GLN A 217 -12.53 -10.94 -18.86
CA GLN A 217 -12.19 -12.36 -18.64
C GLN A 217 -10.68 -12.62 -18.71
N CYS A 218 -9.98 -12.20 -17.65
CA CYS A 218 -8.66 -12.75 -17.34
C CYS A 218 -8.85 -14.22 -16.93
N PRO A 219 -8.17 -15.20 -17.58
CA PRO A 219 -8.30 -16.64 -17.26
C PRO A 219 -7.83 -17.07 -15.84
N GLY A 220 -7.66 -16.14 -14.90
CA GLY A 220 -7.25 -16.39 -13.52
C GLY A 220 -8.09 -15.66 -12.45
N GLY A 221 -9.10 -14.87 -12.83
CA GLY A 221 -9.91 -14.11 -11.86
C GLY A 221 -9.14 -13.01 -11.10
N ILE A 222 -9.89 -12.15 -10.41
CA ILE A 222 -9.40 -11.01 -9.60
C ILE A 222 -8.46 -11.48 -8.47
N ASP A 223 -8.62 -12.74 -8.02
CA ASP A 223 -7.86 -13.34 -6.92
C ASP A 223 -6.34 -13.40 -7.14
N VAL A 224 -5.87 -13.46 -8.40
CA VAL A 224 -4.43 -13.61 -8.70
C VAL A 224 -3.70 -12.28 -8.56
N ALA A 225 -4.33 -11.18 -9.00
CA ALA A 225 -3.74 -9.83 -8.92
C ALA A 225 -3.62 -9.35 -7.47
N LEU A 226 -4.67 -9.57 -6.65
CA LEU A 226 -4.70 -9.14 -5.26
C LEU A 226 -3.61 -9.83 -4.40
N LYS A 227 -3.26 -11.07 -4.74
CA LYS A 227 -2.23 -11.84 -4.02
C LYS A 227 -0.80 -11.56 -4.50
N THR A 228 -0.61 -11.05 -5.72
CA THR A 228 0.74 -10.76 -6.24
C THR A 228 1.30 -9.44 -5.75
N VAL A 229 0.44 -8.44 -5.47
CA VAL A 229 0.87 -7.14 -4.96
C VAL A 229 1.54 -7.24 -3.57
N PRO A 230 1.03 -7.98 -2.57
CA PRO A 230 1.76 -8.14 -1.32
C PRO A 230 3.07 -8.94 -1.49
N ALA A 231 3.09 -9.89 -2.43
CA ALA A 231 4.22 -10.80 -2.59
C ALA A 231 5.52 -10.10 -3.04
N PHE A 232 5.44 -8.97 -3.76
CA PHE A 232 6.65 -8.24 -4.17
C PHE A 232 7.45 -7.66 -2.99
N TRP A 233 6.81 -7.44 -1.84
CA TRP A 233 7.46 -6.93 -0.63
C TRP A 233 8.22 -8.00 0.15
N ILE A 234 8.02 -9.29 -0.14
CA ILE A 234 8.63 -10.38 0.63
C ILE A 234 10.17 -10.32 0.61
N PRO A 235 10.85 -10.16 -0.54
CA PRO A 235 12.32 -10.09 -0.56
C PRO A 235 12.86 -8.89 0.23
N ALA A 236 12.20 -7.74 0.13
CA ALA A 236 12.50 -6.53 0.88
C ALA A 236 12.41 -6.78 2.39
N LEU A 237 11.27 -7.28 2.86
CA LEU A 237 11.05 -7.56 4.28
C LEU A 237 11.99 -8.63 4.84
N ALA A 238 12.26 -9.69 4.07
CA ALA A 238 13.22 -10.71 4.48
C ALA A 238 14.62 -10.13 4.70
N PHE A 239 15.03 -9.22 3.82
CA PHE A 239 16.30 -8.51 3.95
C PHE A 239 16.33 -7.55 5.14
N GLU A 240 15.26 -6.79 5.37
CA GLU A 240 15.13 -5.92 6.54
C GLU A 240 15.19 -6.70 7.86
N LEU A 241 14.47 -7.84 7.95
CA LEU A 241 14.50 -8.72 9.12
C LEU A 241 15.89 -9.31 9.36
N TRP A 242 16.63 -9.63 8.30
CA TRP A 242 18.03 -10.06 8.40
C TRP A 242 18.91 -8.95 9.01
N LEU A 243 18.79 -7.71 8.51
CA LEU A 243 19.51 -6.57 9.08
C LEU A 243 19.11 -6.30 10.54
N ALA A 244 17.82 -6.45 10.86
CA ALA A 244 17.29 -6.38 12.22
C ALA A 244 17.96 -7.38 13.15
N ALA A 245 18.03 -8.63 12.70
CA ALA A 245 18.63 -9.72 13.45
C ALA A 245 20.12 -9.47 13.71
N LEU A 246 20.87 -8.94 12.74
CA LEU A 246 22.27 -8.54 12.93
C LEU A 246 22.40 -7.42 13.96
N ALA A 247 21.59 -6.37 13.85
CA ALA A 247 21.60 -5.26 14.80
C ALA A 247 21.28 -5.74 16.23
N LEU A 248 20.27 -6.61 16.38
CA LEU A 248 19.87 -7.17 17.65
C LEU A 248 20.94 -8.11 18.23
N HIS A 249 21.55 -8.95 17.40
CA HIS A 249 22.65 -9.83 17.81
C HIS A 249 23.85 -9.03 18.32
N LYS A 250 24.18 -7.92 17.66
CA LYS A 250 25.24 -7.03 18.16
C LYS A 250 24.83 -6.37 19.46
N LEU A 251 23.58 -5.92 19.56
CA LEU A 251 23.06 -5.27 20.76
C LEU A 251 23.17 -6.22 21.96
N THR A 252 22.65 -7.44 21.86
CA THR A 252 22.66 -8.41 22.96
C THR A 252 24.08 -8.72 23.43
N ARG A 253 25.04 -8.84 22.50
CA ARG A 253 26.46 -9.02 22.84
C ARG A 253 27.10 -7.75 23.44
N SER A 254 26.63 -6.57 23.06
CA SER A 254 27.14 -5.28 23.54
C SER A 254 26.56 -4.85 24.88
N VAL A 255 25.31 -5.20 25.19
CA VAL A 255 24.68 -4.97 26.51
C VAL A 255 25.47 -5.70 27.61
N LEU A 256 26.09 -6.83 27.26
CA LEU A 256 27.02 -7.54 28.14
C LEU A 256 28.29 -6.72 28.46
N ARG A 257 28.60 -5.68 27.69
CA ARG A 257 29.75 -4.76 27.87
C ARG A 257 29.23 -3.32 28.03
N LYS A 258 28.98 -2.88 29.26
CA LYS A 258 28.42 -1.57 29.67
C LYS A 258 29.13 -0.35 29.04
N ASN A 259 28.80 0.00 27.80
CA ASN A 259 29.34 1.16 27.09
C ASN A 259 28.21 2.14 26.73
N LEU A 260 28.51 3.44 26.75
CA LEU A 260 27.60 4.54 26.34
C LEU A 260 26.98 4.34 24.94
N LEU A 261 27.70 3.68 24.04
CA LEU A 261 27.22 3.29 22.71
C LEU A 261 25.97 2.39 22.77
N SER A 262 25.80 1.64 23.86
CA SER A 262 24.63 0.81 24.09
C SER A 262 23.34 1.63 24.17
N THR A 263 23.38 2.85 24.75
CA THR A 263 22.17 3.65 24.93
C THR A 263 21.65 4.19 23.60
N MET A 264 22.52 4.78 22.77
CA MET A 264 22.11 5.28 21.46
C MET A 264 21.66 4.16 20.52
N VAL A 265 22.34 3.01 20.56
CA VAL A 265 21.98 1.86 19.72
C VAL A 265 20.64 1.28 20.17
N HIS A 266 20.41 1.18 21.48
CA HIS A 266 19.15 0.70 22.06
C HIS A 266 17.95 1.53 21.63
N ASP A 267 18.06 2.86 21.65
CA ASP A 267 16.95 3.72 21.23
C ASP A 267 16.65 3.54 19.74
N SER A 268 17.69 3.53 18.91
CA SER A 268 17.52 3.31 17.46
C SER A 268 16.96 1.93 17.09
N ILE A 269 17.30 0.88 17.85
CA ILE A 269 16.84 -0.50 17.60
C ILE A 269 15.36 -0.66 17.96
N LYS A 270 14.88 0.00 19.01
CA LYS A 270 13.46 -0.05 19.38
C LYS A 270 12.57 0.49 18.26
N TYR A 271 12.93 1.66 17.71
CA TYR A 271 12.20 2.22 16.57
C TYR A 271 12.25 1.29 15.37
N PHE A 272 13.41 0.68 15.10
CA PHE A 272 13.54 -0.24 13.97
C PHE A 272 12.68 -1.50 14.13
N ALA A 273 12.69 -2.11 15.32
CA ALA A 273 11.85 -3.26 15.61
C ALA A 273 10.35 -2.92 15.52
N LEU A 274 9.95 -1.74 16.01
CA LEU A 274 8.57 -1.26 15.91
C LEU A 274 8.14 -1.10 14.44
N ILE A 275 8.99 -0.50 13.61
CA ILE A 275 8.75 -0.34 12.17
C ILE A 275 8.63 -1.70 11.50
N ALA A 276 9.57 -2.62 11.74
CA ALA A 276 9.55 -3.96 11.15
C ALA A 276 8.28 -4.75 11.54
N ILE A 277 7.85 -4.65 12.80
CA ILE A 277 6.59 -5.26 13.27
C ILE A 277 5.39 -4.62 12.57
N GLY A 278 5.37 -3.29 12.48
CA GLY A 278 4.30 -2.55 11.81
C GLY A 278 4.16 -2.94 10.33
N ILE A 279 5.26 -2.99 9.59
CA ILE A 279 5.25 -3.39 8.18
C ILE A 279 4.89 -4.88 8.03
N SER A 280 5.38 -5.76 8.92
CA SER A 280 5.03 -7.19 8.89
C SER A 280 3.54 -7.44 9.17
N ALA A 281 2.98 -6.73 10.16
CA ALA A 281 1.55 -6.79 10.47
C ALA A 281 0.73 -6.25 9.30
N HIS A 282 1.16 -5.14 8.69
CA HIS A 282 0.52 -4.59 7.49
C HIS A 282 0.54 -5.57 6.31
N LEU A 283 1.67 -6.22 6.05
CA LEU A 283 1.79 -7.24 5.01
C LEU A 283 0.85 -8.41 5.30
N ALA A 284 0.83 -8.91 6.55
CA ALA A 284 -0.05 -9.99 6.94
C ALA A 284 -1.54 -9.63 6.75
N LEU A 285 -1.95 -8.44 7.22
CA LEU A 285 -3.32 -7.94 7.03
C LEU A 285 -3.68 -7.84 5.53
N SER A 286 -2.74 -7.44 4.69
CA SER A 286 -2.92 -7.37 3.23
C SER A 286 -3.13 -8.75 2.61
N PHE A 287 -2.51 -9.81 3.14
CA PHE A 287 -2.73 -11.19 2.66
C PHE A 287 -4.07 -11.78 3.09
N TYR A 288 -4.59 -11.39 4.25
CA TYR A 288 -5.83 -11.95 4.78
C TYR A 288 -7.09 -11.23 4.28
N ASN A 289 -6.96 -10.22 3.41
CA ASN A 289 -8.09 -9.37 2.98
C ASN A 289 -8.89 -8.81 4.16
N VAL A 290 -8.25 -8.57 5.31
CA VAL A 290 -8.94 -8.16 6.56
C VAL A 290 -9.31 -6.67 6.56
N GLY A 291 -9.18 -5.98 5.43
CA GLY A 291 -10.03 -4.83 5.17
C GLY A 291 -9.45 -3.82 4.19
N ASP A 292 -10.34 -2.93 3.78
CA ASP A 292 -10.13 -1.67 3.04
C ASP A 292 -9.13 -0.69 3.69
N TYR A 293 -8.40 -1.15 4.71
CA TYR A 293 -7.40 -0.42 5.50
C TYR A 293 -5.96 -0.74 5.08
N ALA A 294 -5.75 -1.66 4.13
CA ALA A 294 -4.46 -1.78 3.47
C ALA A 294 -4.20 -0.49 2.69
N ILE A 295 -3.27 0.34 3.19
CA ILE A 295 -2.88 1.67 2.71
C ILE A 295 -3.38 1.94 1.27
N PRO A 296 -4.35 2.84 1.09
CA PRO A 296 -4.90 3.19 -0.23
C PRO A 296 -3.83 3.59 -1.25
N CYS A 297 -2.61 3.96 -0.82
CA CYS A 297 -1.54 4.43 -1.69
C CYS A 297 -0.96 3.37 -2.65
N VAL A 298 -1.02 2.08 -2.34
CA VAL A 298 -0.54 1.02 -3.27
C VAL A 298 -1.69 0.43 -4.08
N LEU A 299 -2.88 0.32 -3.50
CA LEU A 299 -4.05 -0.29 -4.15
C LEU A 299 -4.84 0.69 -5.04
N GLY A 300 -4.61 2.00 -4.92
CA GLY A 300 -5.21 3.00 -5.81
C GLY A 300 -4.80 2.95 -7.26
N LEU A 301 -3.70 2.26 -7.56
CA LEU A 301 -3.29 1.99 -8.93
C LEU A 301 -3.94 0.71 -9.50
N TYR A 302 -4.63 -0.10 -8.68
CA TYR A 302 -5.16 -1.40 -9.08
C TYR A 302 -6.68 -1.58 -8.90
N ALA A 303 -7.34 -0.73 -8.12
CA ALA A 303 -8.80 -0.74 -7.95
C ALA A 303 -9.51 -0.07 -9.15
N THR A 304 -9.58 -0.75 -10.30
CA THR A 304 -10.40 -0.29 -11.45
C THR A 304 -11.28 -1.39 -12.05
N CYS A 305 -11.52 -2.50 -11.36
CA CYS A 305 -12.34 -3.60 -11.88
C CYS A 305 -13.30 -4.18 -10.83
N GLU A 306 -13.97 -3.32 -10.05
CA GLU A 306 -15.08 -3.75 -9.22
C GLU A 306 -16.33 -2.96 -9.64
N ASP A 307 -17.27 -3.69 -10.24
CA ASP A 307 -18.66 -3.37 -10.51
C ASP A 307 -19.03 -2.36 -11.63
N SER A 308 -19.17 -2.94 -12.83
CA SER A 308 -20.20 -2.57 -13.81
C SER A 308 -20.85 -3.82 -14.38
#